data_AF-A0A960Y392-F1
#
_entry.id   AF-A0A960Y392-F1
#
_cell.length_a   1.000
_cell.length_b   1.000
_cell.length_c   1.000
_cell.angle_alpha   90.00
_cell.angle_beta   90.00
_cell.angle_gamma   90.00
#
_symmetry.space_group_name_H-M   'P 1'
#
loop_
_entity.id
_entity.type
_entity.pdbx_description
1 polymer ?
#
loop_
_entity_poly.entity_id
_entity_poly.type
_entity_poly.pdbx_seq_one_letter_code
_entity_poly.pdbx_strand_id
1 'polypeptide(L)' 'MKFLNNIPYSSLFMGAILMAMAPFFPEPHLVEKFNMFKNGTLTKPLDIFDVFWHFLPAILIGLKYYTSQNENGVEK' A
#
# COMPACT_ATOMS: atom_id res chain seq x y z
N MET A 1 -5.60 -3.32 -17.08
CA MET A 1 -6.83 -3.27 -16.25
C MET A 1 -7.47 -1.91 -16.45
N LYS A 2 -8.53 -1.78 -17.27
CA LYS A 2 -9.09 -0.45 -17.64
C LYS A 2 -9.47 0.39 -16.42
N PHE A 3 -9.94 -0.24 -15.35
CA PHE A 3 -10.31 0.44 -14.12
C PHE A 3 -9.12 1.13 -13.43
N LEU A 4 -8.01 0.43 -13.19
CA LEU A 4 -6.85 0.96 -12.46
C LEU A 4 -6.16 2.10 -13.23
N ASN A 5 -6.15 2.03 -14.56
CA ASN A 5 -5.57 3.07 -15.41
C ASN A 5 -6.35 4.39 -15.33
N ASN A 6 -7.67 4.33 -15.10
CA ASN A 6 -8.53 5.50 -14.97
C ASN A 6 -8.39 6.22 -13.62
N ILE A 7 -7.76 5.59 -12.62
CA ILE A 7 -7.57 6.21 -11.30
C ILE A 7 -6.34 7.12 -11.38
N PRO A 8 -6.43 8.43 -11.08
CA PRO A 8 -5.28 9.32 -11.07
C PRO A 8 -4.20 8.85 -10.08
N TYR A 9 -2.92 9.01 -10.44
CA TYR A 9 -1.81 8.70 -9.53
C TYR A 9 -1.90 9.53 -8.24
N SER A 10 -2.36 10.78 -8.32
CA SER A 10 -2.58 11.67 -7.17
C SER A 10 -3.50 11.04 -6.13
N SER A 11 -4.64 10.47 -6.56
CA SER A 11 -5.59 9.81 -5.66
C SER A 11 -4.97 8.57 -4.99
N LEU A 12 -4.19 7.78 -5.74
CA LEU A 12 -3.51 6.61 -5.20
C LEU A 12 -2.42 7.00 -4.18
N PHE A 13 -1.61 8.02 -4.48
CA PHE A 13 -0.60 8.52 -3.55
C PHE A 13 -1.22 9.10 -2.29
N MET A 14 -2.31 9.87 -2.43
CA MET A 14 -3.01 10.42 -1.27
C MET A 14 -3.60 9.29 -0.41
N GLY A 15 -4.22 8.28 -1.03
CA GLY A 15 -4.69 7.10 -0.33
C GLY A 15 -3.58 6.32 0.37
N ALA A 16 -2.40 6.18 -0.28
CA ALA A 16 -1.25 5.50 0.30
C ALA A 16 -0.68 6.23 1.52
N ILE A 17 -0.56 7.56 1.45
CA ILE A 17 -0.10 8.37 2.59
C ILE A 17 -1.10 8.27 3.75
N LEU A 18 -2.39 8.46 3.46
CA LEU A 18 -3.44 8.40 4.49
C LEU A 18 -3.50 7.03 5.15
N MET A 19 -3.46 5.95 4.36
CA MET A 19 -3.46 4.58 4.90
C MET A 19 -2.19 4.30 5.69
N ALA A 20 -1.01 4.65 5.19
CA ALA A 20 0.23 4.39 5.91
C ALA A 20 0.30 5.10 7.28
N MET A 21 -0.34 6.26 7.39
CA MET A 21 -0.39 7.04 8.63
C MET A 21 -1.60 6.70 9.52
N ALA A 22 -2.54 5.86 9.05
CA ALA A 22 -3.70 5.49 9.83
C ALA A 22 -3.35 4.42 10.89
N PRO A 23 -4.00 4.47 12.07
CA PRO A 23 -4.64 5.64 12.68
C PRO A 23 -3.58 6.69 13.08
N PHE A 24 -3.91 7.98 12.98
CA PHE A 24 -2.95 9.06 13.32
C PHE A 24 -2.64 9.17 14.82
N PHE A 25 -3.49 8.60 15.68
CA PHE A 25 -3.34 8.53 17.13
C PHE A 25 -3.89 7.20 17.66
N PRO A 26 -3.28 6.55 18.67
CA PRO A 26 -2.07 6.98 19.40
C PRO A 26 -0.75 6.80 18.62
N GLU A 27 -0.62 5.76 17.79
CA GLU A 27 0.53 5.52 16.90
C GLU A 27 0.02 4.87 15.59
N PRO A 28 0.58 5.20 14.42
CA PRO A 28 0.20 4.53 13.17
C PRO A 28 0.47 3.02 13.24
N HIS A 29 -0.47 2.22 12.73
CA HIS A 29 -0.41 0.77 12.81
C HIS A 29 0.88 0.22 12.19
N LEU A 30 1.33 0.77 11.05
CA LEU A 30 2.57 0.33 10.42
C LEU A 30 3.79 0.48 11.32
N VAL A 31 3.83 1.52 12.15
CA VAL A 31 4.96 1.74 13.08
C VAL A 31 4.87 0.75 14.24
N GLU A 32 3.67 0.56 14.80
CA GLU A 32 3.43 -0.47 15.82
C GLU A 32 3.84 -1.86 15.31
N LYS A 33 3.38 -2.26 14.13
CA LYS A 33 3.68 -3.58 13.55
C LYS A 33 5.15 -3.74 13.18
N PHE A 34 5.81 -2.67 12.74
CA PHE A 34 7.25 -2.66 12.53
C PHE A 34 8.04 -2.88 13.83
N ASN A 35 7.62 -2.26 14.93
CA ASN A 35 8.21 -2.50 16.24
C ASN A 35 7.96 -3.95 16.71
N MET A 36 6.75 -4.48 16.51
CA MET A 36 6.44 -5.88 16.80
C MET A 36 7.31 -6.84 15.98
N PHE A 37 7.52 -6.55 14.70
CA PHE A 37 8.39 -7.34 13.82
C PHE A 37 9.83 -7.38 14.34
N LYS A 38 10.40 -6.22 14.68
CA LYS A 38 11.75 -6.13 15.27
C LYS A 38 11.89 -6.91 16.57
N ASN A 39 10.85 -6.90 17.39
CA ASN A 39 10.84 -7.57 18.69
C ASN A 39 10.46 -9.06 18.60
N GLY A 40 10.17 -9.58 17.40
CA GLY A 40 9.74 -10.97 17.20
C GLY A 40 8.34 -11.28 17.74
N THR A 41 7.51 -10.27 17.99
CA THR A 41 6.16 -10.42 18.55
C THR A 41 5.05 -10.30 17.51
N LEU A 42 5.38 -10.08 16.23
CA LEU A 42 4.42 -10.06 15.12
C LEU A 42 3.99 -11.47 14.70
N THR A 43 3.24 -12.15 15.57
CA THR A 43 2.86 -13.56 15.38
C THR A 43 1.37 -13.77 15.15
N LYS A 44 0.52 -12.80 15.52
CA LYS A 44 -0.92 -12.93 15.34
C LYS A 44 -1.28 -12.72 13.87
N PRO A 45 -2.11 -13.60 13.27
CA PRO A 45 -2.54 -13.46 11.88
C PRO A 45 -3.17 -12.11 11.56
N LEU A 46 -3.92 -11.52 12.50
CA LEU A 46 -4.53 -10.21 12.31
C LEU A 46 -3.50 -9.09 12.20
N ASP A 47 -2.42 -9.12 12.97
CA ASP A 47 -1.37 -8.11 12.90
C ASP A 47 -0.59 -8.21 11.57
N ILE A 48 -0.38 -9.44 11.09
CA ILE A 48 0.24 -9.70 9.79
C ILE A 48 -0.69 -9.19 8.67
N PHE A 49 -1.98 -9.51 8.74
CA PHE A 49 -2.98 -9.02 7.79
C PHE A 49 -3.03 -7.49 7.78
N ASP A 50 -2.97 -6.86 8.95
CA ASP A 50 -3.01 -5.42 9.09
C ASP A 50 -1.85 -4.73 8.36
N VAL A 51 -0.64 -5.30 8.38
CA VAL A 51 0.47 -4.84 7.54
C VAL A 51 0.09 -4.89 6.06
N PHE A 52 -0.38 -6.04 5.55
CA PHE A 52 -0.78 -6.15 4.14
C PHE A 52 -1.91 -5.18 3.75
N TRP A 53 -2.86 -4.96 4.65
CA TRP A 53 -3.95 -4.03 4.47
C TRP A 53 -3.45 -2.59 4.29
N HIS A 54 -2.48 -2.18 5.10
CA HIS A 54 -1.87 -0.85 5.01
C HIS A 54 -0.99 -0.69 3.76
N PHE A 55 -0.37 -1.77 3.28
CA PHE A 55 0.41 -1.76 2.03
C PHE A 55 -0.45 -1.85 0.75
N LEU A 56 -1.76 -2.13 0.86
CA LEU A 56 -2.65 -2.28 -0.31
C LEU A 56 -2.59 -1.11 -1.30
N PRO A 57 -2.63 0.17 -0.88
CA PRO A 57 -2.54 1.28 -1.84
C PRO A 57 -1.18 1.35 -2.55
N ALA A 58 -0.09 1.01 -1.86
CA ALA A 58 1.24 0.96 -2.45
C ALA A 58 1.34 -0.16 -3.51
N ILE A 59 0.73 -1.31 -3.24
CA ILE A 59 0.61 -2.41 -4.21
C ILE A 59 -0.18 -1.94 -5.44
N LEU A 60 -1.29 -1.22 -5.26
CA LEU A 60 -2.08 -0.68 -6.38
C LEU A 60 -1.27 0.32 -7.23
N ILE A 61 -0.43 1.15 -6.62
CA ILE A 61 0.48 2.05 -7.34
C ILE A 61 1.47 1.25 -8.18
N GLY A 62 2.11 0.22 -7.59
CA GLY A 62 3.05 -0.66 -8.29
C GLY A 62 2.41 -1.41 -9.46
N LEU A 63 1.20 -1.95 -9.26
CA LEU A 63 0.43 -2.61 -10.31
C LEU A 63 0.06 -1.64 -11.44
N LYS A 64 -0.34 -0.41 -11.10
CA LYS A 64 -0.66 0.61 -12.10
C LYS A 64 0.59 0.96 -12.91
N TYR A 65 1.71 1.17 -12.24
CA TYR A 65 2.99 1.46 -12.89
C TYR A 65 3.38 0.35 -13.85
N TYR A 66 3.38 -0.92 -13.41
CA TYR A 66 3.70 -2.07 -14.24
C TYR A 66 2.78 -2.17 -15.47
N THR A 67 1.47 -1.97 -15.29
CA THR A 67 0.50 -2.03 -16.39
C THR A 67 0.70 -0.88 -17.38
N SER A 68 0.97 0.32 -16.88
CA SER A 68 1.22 1.51 -17.71
C SER A 68 2.50 1.36 -18.55
N GLN A 69 3.55 0.73 -18.01
CA GLN A 69 4.78 0.46 -18.77
C GLN A 69 4.53 -0.52 -19.93
N ASN A 70 3.70 -1.54 -19.71
CA ASN A 70 3.36 -2.50 -20.75
C ASN A 70 2.48 -1.90 -21.85
N GLU A 71 1.59 -0.96 -21.52
CA GLU A 71 0.79 -0.23 -22.52
C GLU A 71 1.66 0.71 -23.36
N ASN A 72 2.60 1.42 -22.73
CA ASN A 72 3.56 2.29 -23.42
C ASN A 72 4.61 1.52 -24.27
N GLY A 73 4.81 0.23 -24.01
CA GLY A 73 5.70 -0.65 -24.79
C GLY A 73 5.06 -1.26 -26.03
N VAL A 74 3.73 -1.21 -26.16
CA VAL A 74 2.99 -1.74 -27.32
C VAL A 74 2.73 -0.67 -28.39
N GLU A 75 2.82 0.62 -28.03
CA GLU A 75 2.75 1.75 -28.98
C GLU A 75 4.11 2.13 -29.60
N LYS A 76 5.20 1.43 -29.27
CA LYS A 76 6.53 1.63 -29.88
C LYS A 76 6.86 0.60 -30.95
#